data_AF-A0A2E2N6G0-F1
#
_entry.id   AF-A0A2E2N6G0-F1
#
_cell.length_a   1.000
_cell.length_b   1.000
_cell.length_c   1.000
_cell.angle_alpha   90.00
_cell.angle_beta   90.00
_cell.angle_gamma   90.00
#
_symmetry.space_group_name_H-M   'P 1'
#
loop_
_entity.id
_entity.type
_entity.pdbx_description
1 polymer ?
#
loop_
_entity_poly.entity_id
_entity_poly.type
_entity_poly.pdbx_seq_one_letter_code
_entity_poly.pdbx_strand_id
1 'polypeptide(L)'
;MRMRSETEQMERDILRVYRRARGQERPDIAEFMLAALEKLDRERERFPLTERPLMEAYRDIASRPGEPRCAAQRLSTSKSEPHS
;
A
#
# COMPACT_ATOMS: atom_id res chain seq x y z
N MET A 1 4.78 -7.22 28.02
CA MET A 1 3.98 -7.04 26.80
C MET A 1 3.78 -5.54 26.64
N ARG A 2 4.37 -4.86 25.63
CA ARG A 2 4.06 -3.43 25.40
C ARG A 2 2.64 -3.37 24.85
N MET A 3 1.70 -2.80 25.60
CA MET A 3 0.39 -2.43 25.07
C MET A 3 0.62 -1.31 24.06
N ARG A 4 0.20 -1.51 22.82
CA ARG A 4 0.19 -0.44 21.82
C ARG A 4 -0.93 0.52 22.16
N SER A 5 -0.70 1.81 21.91
CA SER A 5 -1.79 2.78 21.96
C SER A 5 -2.82 2.47 20.87
N GLU A 6 -4.07 2.91 21.08
CA GLU A 6 -5.12 2.79 20.06
C GLU A 6 -4.69 3.48 18.76
N THR A 7 -4.00 4.62 18.85
CA THR A 7 -3.42 5.33 17.71
C THR A 7 -2.38 4.50 16.96
N GLU A 8 -1.44 3.86 17.66
CA GLU A 8 -0.44 2.97 17.05
C GLU A 8 -1.08 1.79 16.32
N GLN A 9 -2.17 1.25 16.86
CA GLN A 9 -2.91 0.18 16.21
C GLN A 9 -3.63 0.69 14.96
N MET A 10 -4.28 1.84 15.05
CA MET A 10 -4.93 2.52 13.93
C MET A 10 -3.96 2.80 12.78
N GLU A 11 -2.78 3.39 13.05
CA GLU A 11 -1.78 3.68 12.02
C GLU A 11 -1.31 2.41 11.28
N ARG A 12 -1.15 1.30 12.00
CA ARG A 12 -0.77 0.00 11.39
C ARG A 12 -1.89 -0.58 10.54
N ASP A 13 -3.13 -0.43 10.95
CA ASP A 13 -4.28 -0.92 10.19
C ASP A 13 -4.47 -0.10 8.91
N ILE A 14 -4.31 1.23 8.98
CA ILE A 14 -4.30 2.09 7.80
C ILE A 14 -3.17 1.69 6.84
N LEU A 15 -1.94 1.47 7.34
CA LEU A 15 -0.82 1.01 6.50
C LEU A 15 -1.12 -0.33 5.80
N ARG A 16 -1.79 -1.26 6.51
CA ARG A 16 -2.21 -2.55 5.93
C ARG A 16 -3.21 -2.35 4.79
N VAL A 17 -4.20 -1.48 4.98
CA VAL A 17 -5.21 -1.18 3.96
C VAL A 17 -4.58 -0.47 2.76
N TYR A 18 -3.67 0.49 3.00
CA TYR A 18 -2.88 1.15 1.95
C TYR A 18 -2.13 0.12 1.07
N ARG A 19 -1.38 -0.80 1.70
CA ARG A 19 -0.63 -1.85 0.96
C ARG A 19 -1.56 -2.73 0.13
N ARG A 20 -2.72 -3.09 0.68
CA ARG A 20 -3.73 -3.89 -0.03
C ARG A 20 -4.31 -3.12 -1.22
N ALA A 21 -4.68 -1.86 -1.03
CA ALA A 21 -5.22 -1.00 -2.09
C ALA A 21 -4.22 -0.83 -3.25
N ARG A 22 -2.93 -0.64 -2.94
CA ARG A 22 -1.86 -0.62 -3.96
C ARG A 22 -1.73 -1.95 -4.70
N GLY A 23 -1.81 -3.08 -4.00
CA GLY A 23 -1.77 -4.40 -4.64
C GLY A 23 -2.97 -4.71 -5.54
N GLN A 24 -4.11 -4.07 -5.26
CA GLN A 24 -5.37 -4.18 -6.02
C GLN A 24 -5.57 -3.07 -7.07
N GLU A 25 -4.56 -2.22 -7.29
CA GLU A 25 -4.62 -1.10 -8.24
C GLU A 25 -5.80 -0.14 -7.98
N ARG A 26 -6.04 0.14 -6.70
CA ARG A 26 -7.05 1.11 -6.23
C ARG A 26 -6.35 2.38 -5.75
N PRO A 27 -5.89 3.26 -6.66
CA PRO A 27 -5.14 4.46 -6.31
C PRO A 27 -5.97 5.42 -5.47
N ASP A 28 -7.27 5.50 -5.72
CA ASP A 28 -8.26 6.27 -4.94
C ASP A 28 -8.21 5.93 -3.44
N ILE A 29 -8.22 4.63 -3.13
CA ILE A 29 -8.18 4.14 -1.75
C ILE A 29 -6.77 4.31 -1.17
N ALA A 30 -5.73 4.02 -1.95
CA ALA A 30 -4.35 4.14 -1.47
C ALA A 30 -3.99 5.60 -1.11
N GLU A 31 -4.41 6.56 -1.94
CA GLU A 31 -4.20 7.99 -1.69
C GLU A 31 -4.95 8.45 -0.45
N PHE A 32 -6.22 8.05 -0.29
CA PHE A 32 -7.00 8.35 0.90
C PHE A 32 -6.34 7.81 2.19
N MET A 33 -5.88 6.56 2.16
CA MET A 33 -5.22 5.94 3.33
C MET A 33 -3.86 6.59 3.64
N LEU A 34 -3.13 7.03 2.61
CA LEU A 34 -1.88 7.78 2.80
C LEU A 34 -2.15 9.14 3.47
N ALA A 35 -3.16 9.88 3.01
CA ALA A 35 -3.55 11.16 3.62
C ALA A 35 -3.97 10.99 5.09
N ALA A 36 -4.63 9.87 5.43
CA ALA A 36 -4.95 9.55 6.82
C ALA A 36 -3.70 9.31 7.68
N LEU A 37 -2.68 8.61 7.16
CA LEU A 37 -1.39 8.45 7.84
C LEU A 37 -0.68 9.79 8.04
N GLU A 38 -0.70 10.66 7.03
CA GLU A 38 -0.12 12.01 7.14
C GLU A 38 -0.79 12.84 8.23
N LYS A 39 -2.13 12.75 8.33
CA LYS A 39 -2.88 13.44 9.37
C LYS A 39 -2.49 12.93 10.76
N LEU A 40 -2.44 11.61 10.95
CA LEU A 40 -2.07 11.01 12.23
C LEU A 40 -0.62 11.32 12.63
N ASP A 41 0.33 11.32 11.69
CA ASP A 41 1.73 11.71 11.99
C ASP A 41 1.83 13.20 12.39
N ARG A 42 1.02 14.09 11.80
CA ARG A 42 0.97 15.51 12.20
C ARG A 42 0.34 15.74 13.57
N GLU A 43 -0.71 15.01 13.91
CA GLU A 43 -1.40 15.07 15.21
C GLU A 43 -0.59 14.41 16.33
N ARG A 44 0.48 13.69 15.97
CA ARG A 44 1.33 12.96 16.90
C ARG A 44 2.17 13.93 17.73
N GLU A 45 1.84 14.05 19.02
CA GLU A 45 2.65 14.77 19.99
C GLU A 45 4.02 14.10 20.18
N ARG A 46 5.04 14.47 19.38
CA ARG A 46 6.50 14.26 19.57
C ARG A 46 7.01 12.92 20.15
N PHE A 47 6.23 11.84 20.21
CA PHE A 47 6.71 10.58 20.72
C PHE A 47 7.49 9.84 19.63
N PRO A 48 8.78 9.50 19.87
CA PRO A 48 9.55 8.75 18.90
C PRO A 48 9.05 7.30 18.88
N LEU A 49 8.20 6.97 17.90
CA LEU A 49 7.99 5.57 17.55
C LEU A 49 9.22 5.11 16.76
N THR A 50 9.72 3.93 17.11
CA THR A 50 10.78 3.24 16.39
C THR A 50 10.35 2.83 14.98
N GLU A 51 9.04 2.71 14.74
CA GLU A 51 8.43 2.36 13.46
C GLU A 51 7.39 3.44 13.12
N ARG A 52 7.66 4.27 12.11
CA ARG A 52 6.70 5.29 11.61
C ARG A 52 5.94 4.72 10.41
N PRO A 53 4.65 4.36 10.54
CA PRO A 53 3.88 3.77 9.44
C PRO A 53 3.83 4.65 8.19
N LEU A 54 3.83 5.98 8.35
CA LEU A 54 3.95 6.93 7.24
C LEU A 54 5.27 6.79 6.46
N MET A 55 6.40 6.64 7.16
CA MET A 55 7.71 6.45 6.52
C MET A 55 7.81 5.12 5.77
N GLU A 56 7.16 4.07 6.28
CA GLU A 56 7.02 2.81 5.55
C GLU A 56 6.18 2.99 4.28
N ALA A 57 5.06 3.72 4.35
CA ALA A 57 4.23 4.00 3.17
C ALA A 57 5.01 4.75 2.09
N TYR A 58 5.78 5.80 2.45
CA TYR A 58 6.65 6.51 1.52
C TYR A 58 7.77 5.63 0.95
N ARG A 59 8.37 4.74 1.76
CA ARG A 59 9.34 3.77 1.26
C ARG A 59 8.74 2.82 0.23
N ASP A 60 7.50 2.37 0.44
CA ASP A 60 6.78 1.54 -0.52
C ASP A 60 6.53 2.30 -1.84
N ILE A 61 6.30 3.62 -1.79
CA ILE A 61 6.21 4.47 -3.00
C ILE A 61 7.56 4.55 -3.70
N ALA A 62 8.62 4.89 -2.97
CA ALA A 62 9.96 5.03 -3.51
C ALA A 62 10.52 3.71 -4.10
N SER A 63 10.12 2.57 -3.54
CA SER A 63 10.53 1.24 -4.00
C SER A 63 9.72 0.73 -5.20
N ARG A 64 8.58 1.37 -5.51
CA ARG A 64 7.72 1.08 -6.66
C ARG A 64 7.21 2.39 -7.29
N PRO A 65 8.08 3.16 -7.97
CA PRO A 65 7.65 4.24 -8.83
C PRO A 65 6.72 3.64 -9.89
N GLY A 66 5.55 4.24 -10.09
CA GLY A 66 4.41 3.61 -10.77
C GLY A 66 4.77 2.89 -12.06
N GLU A 67 4.71 1.56 -12.04
CA GLU A 67 4.27 0.81 -13.22
C GLU A 67 2.77 0.57 -13.07
N PRO A 68 1.93 1.05 -14.00
CA PRO A 68 0.56 0.58 -14.09
C PRO A 68 0.61 -0.92 -14.38
N ARG A 69 -0.12 -1.79 -13.66
CA ARG A 69 -0.30 -3.18 -14.11
C ARG A 69 -1.36 -3.27 -15.21
N CYS A 70 -1.34 -2.29 -16.11
CA CYS A 70 -1.84 -2.29 -17.46
C CYS A 70 -1.09 -3.22 -18.44
N ALA A 71 -0.95 -4.53 -18.19
CA ALA A 71 -0.76 -5.59 -19.21
C ALA A 71 -0.01 -6.82 -18.67
N ALA A 72 -0.74 -7.87 -18.30
CA ALA A 72 -0.38 -9.27 -18.57
C ALA A 72 -1.45 -10.23 -18.03
N GLN A 73 -2.73 -10.04 -18.40
CA GLN A 73 -3.54 -11.22 -18.64
C GLN A 73 -3.04 -11.80 -19.96
N ARG A 74 -2.18 -12.79 -19.80
CA ARG A 74 -1.54 -13.55 -20.85
C ARG A 74 -2.57 -13.94 -21.91
N LEU A 75 -2.37 -13.44 -23.14
CA LEU A 75 -2.71 -14.23 -24.32
C LEU A 75 -1.89 -15.52 -24.24
N SER A 76 -2.51 -16.58 -23.71
CA SER A 76 -2.15 -17.97 -23.95
C SER A 76 -3.49 -18.62 -24.26
N THR A 77 -3.89 -18.68 -25.53
CA THR A 77 -3.74 -19.93 -26.26
C THR A 77 -3.13 -19.71 -27.65
N SER A 78 -1.96 -20.31 -27.83
CA SER A 78 -1.33 -20.54 -29.11
C SER A 78 -2.25 -21.33 -30.03
N LYS A 79 -2.43 -20.77 -31.23
CA LYS A 79 -2.45 -21.42 -32.55
C LYS A 79 -2.18 -22.94 -32.53
N SER A 80 -3.18 -23.73 -32.94
CA SER A 80 -3.03 -25.09 -33.46
C SER A 80 -4.06 -25.34 -34.57
N GLU A 81 -3.74 -24.92 -35.78
CA GLU A 81 -4.10 -25.64 -37.01
C GLU A 81 -2.77 -25.96 -37.72
N PRO A 82 -2.65 -26.97 -38.60
CA PRO A 82 -3.67 -27.90 -39.12
C PRO A 82 -3.25 -29.39 -38.98
N HIS A 83 -4.12 -30.33 -39.36
CA HIS A 83 -3.74 -31.42 -40.25
C HIS A 83 -4.98 -32.11 -40.82
N SER A 84 -4.83 -32.48 -42.10
CA SER A 84 -5.81 -32.92 -43.10
C SER A 84 -6.70 -34.11 -42.75
#